data_AF-A0A5D0HW32-F1
#
_entry.id   AF-A0A5D0HW32-F1
#
_cell.length_a   1.000
_cell.length_b   1.000
_cell.length_c   1.000
_cell.angle_alpha   90.00
_cell.angle_beta   90.00
_cell.angle_gamma   90.00
#
_symmetry.space_group_name_H-M   'P 1'
#
loop_
_entity.id
_entity.type
_entity.pdbx_description
1 polymer ?
#
loop_
_entity_poly.entity_id
_entity_poly.type
_entity_poly.pdbx_seq_one_letter_code
_entity_poly.pdbx_strand_id
1 'polypeptide(L)'
;MLAESCKERIKNFDAVLFAVWYHDIIYSATKKDNEVQSANYAQERLTSLNLEKGLIETIKTLIISTQKHEIILTENNDNALLLDMDLSILGSSWEDYHKYLKNIRKEYAIFPNFMYRKGRKKVLQHFLERDTLYFTAYFQSKFEAQARKNLNKEIELL
;
A
#
# COMPACT_ATOMS: atom_id res chain seq x y z
N MET A 1 13.83 -6.79 -0.65
CA MET A 1 12.41 -6.39 -0.73
C MET A 1 11.64 -7.18 0.32
N LEU A 2 10.63 -6.60 0.98
CA LEU A 2 9.89 -7.29 2.05
C LEU A 2 9.22 -8.59 1.58
N ALA A 3 8.79 -8.65 0.31
CA ALA A 3 8.20 -9.85 -0.29
C ALA A 3 9.14 -11.06 -0.16
N GLU A 4 10.43 -10.90 -0.49
CA GLU A 4 11.44 -11.96 -0.36
C GLU A 4 11.58 -12.43 1.10
N SER A 5 11.55 -11.51 2.07
CA SER A 5 11.62 -11.85 3.49
C SER A 5 10.38 -12.57 4.01
N CYS A 6 9.27 -12.48 3.28
CA CYS A 6 8.00 -13.14 3.59
C CYS A 6 7.72 -14.34 2.69
N LYS A 7 8.67 -14.77 1.84
CA LYS A 7 8.44 -15.78 0.80
C LYS A 7 7.80 -17.07 1.34
N GLU A 8 8.26 -17.57 2.49
CA GLU A 8 7.71 -18.78 3.12
C GLU A 8 6.27 -18.61 3.66
N ARG A 9 5.81 -17.37 3.81
CA ARG A 9 4.47 -17.01 4.27
C ARG A 9 3.50 -16.73 3.12
N ILE A 10 4.01 -16.63 1.89
CA ILE A 10 3.25 -16.30 0.70
C ILE A 10 2.98 -17.60 -0.07
N LYS A 11 1.70 -17.88 -0.33
CA LYS A 11 1.27 -19.08 -1.05
C LYS A 11 1.48 -18.93 -2.56
N ASN A 12 1.13 -17.78 -3.13
CA ASN A 12 1.38 -17.45 -4.53
C ASN A 12 2.40 -16.31 -4.64
N PHE A 13 3.68 -16.70 -4.54
CA PHE A 13 4.78 -15.73 -4.50
C PHE A 13 4.85 -14.85 -5.75
N ASP A 14 4.68 -15.45 -6.93
CA ASP A 14 4.72 -14.71 -8.19
C ASP A 14 3.58 -13.71 -8.29
N ALA A 15 2.36 -14.06 -7.84
CA ALA A 15 1.24 -13.13 -7.84
C ALA A 15 1.51 -11.90 -6.96
N VAL A 16 1.99 -12.13 -5.73
CA VAL A 16 2.33 -11.05 -4.81
C VAL A 16 3.47 -10.20 -5.36
N LEU A 17 4.49 -10.85 -5.94
CA LEU A 17 5.61 -10.15 -6.55
C LEU A 17 5.10 -9.23 -7.68
N PHE A 18 4.37 -9.74 -8.65
CA PHE A 18 3.82 -8.91 -9.72
C PHE A 18 2.93 -7.78 -9.19
N ALA A 19 2.10 -8.03 -8.18
CA ALA A 19 1.31 -6.98 -7.57
C ALA A 19 2.18 -5.87 -6.95
N VAL A 20 3.24 -6.22 -6.22
CA VAL A 20 4.21 -5.25 -5.68
C VAL A 20 4.83 -4.40 -6.80
N TRP A 21 5.23 -5.01 -7.91
CA TRP A 21 5.85 -4.29 -9.03
C TRP A 21 4.86 -3.39 -9.79
N TYR A 22 3.60 -3.80 -9.92
CA TYR A 22 2.64 -3.12 -10.79
C TYR A 22 1.65 -2.19 -10.09
N HIS A 23 1.41 -2.30 -8.78
CA HIS A 23 0.26 -1.63 -8.15
C HIS A 23 0.21 -0.10 -8.35
N ASP A 24 1.37 0.57 -8.33
CA ASP A 24 1.52 2.01 -8.52
C ASP A 24 2.21 2.39 -9.85
N ILE A 25 2.24 1.49 -10.85
CA ILE A 25 2.90 1.78 -12.13
C ILE A 25 2.24 2.94 -12.88
N ILE A 26 0.92 3.09 -12.75
CA ILE A 26 0.16 4.26 -13.20
C ILE A 26 -0.21 5.07 -11.97
N TYR A 27 0.30 6.30 -11.88
CA TYR A 27 0.04 7.16 -10.73
C TYR A 27 -0.22 8.61 -11.13
N SER A 28 -1.29 9.20 -10.59
CA SER A 28 -1.61 10.62 -10.67
C SER A 28 -2.32 11.06 -9.39
N ALA A 29 -1.74 12.02 -8.66
CA ALA A 29 -2.25 12.49 -7.36
C ALA A 29 -3.69 13.07 -7.40
N THR A 30 -4.18 13.43 -8.60
CA THR A 30 -5.52 13.99 -8.83
C THR A 30 -6.57 12.96 -9.23
N LYS A 31 -6.15 11.71 -9.51
CA LYS A 31 -7.02 10.64 -10.00
C LYS A 31 -7.33 9.64 -8.89
N LYS A 32 -8.47 8.95 -9.02
CA LYS A 32 -8.96 7.94 -8.04
C LYS A 32 -8.96 6.53 -8.62
N ASP A 33 -8.54 6.37 -9.86
CA ASP A 33 -8.57 5.12 -10.62
C ASP A 33 -7.15 4.65 -10.97
N ASN A 34 -6.14 5.10 -10.22
CA ASN A 34 -4.73 4.77 -10.45
C ASN A 34 -4.52 3.25 -10.35
N GLU A 35 -4.98 2.62 -9.28
CA GLU A 35 -4.80 1.19 -9.03
C GLU A 35 -5.58 0.35 -10.05
N VAL A 36 -6.76 0.81 -10.47
CA VAL A 36 -7.53 0.15 -11.54
C VAL A 36 -6.79 0.23 -12.87
N GLN A 37 -6.22 1.39 -13.21
CA GLN A 37 -5.41 1.55 -14.42
C GLN A 37 -4.11 0.72 -14.36
N SER A 38 -3.43 0.70 -13.21
CA SER A 38 -2.28 -0.17 -12.96
C SER A 38 -2.63 -1.65 -13.12
N ALA A 39 -3.78 -2.08 -12.60
CA ALA A 39 -4.25 -3.45 -12.71
C ALA A 39 -4.58 -3.83 -14.17
N ASN A 40 -5.20 -2.92 -14.93
CA ASN A 40 -5.46 -3.13 -16.36
C ASN A 40 -4.15 -3.18 -17.15
N TYR A 41 -3.20 -2.29 -16.86
CA TYR A 41 -1.87 -2.32 -17.47
C TYR A 41 -1.15 -3.65 -17.18
N ALA A 42 -1.16 -4.11 -15.93
CA ALA A 42 -0.60 -5.39 -15.54
C ALA A 42 -1.27 -6.54 -16.31
N GLN A 43 -2.60 -6.55 -16.40
CA GLN A 43 -3.34 -7.57 -17.15
C GLN A 43 -2.91 -7.64 -18.62
N GLU A 44 -2.79 -6.50 -19.30
CA GLU A 44 -2.32 -6.45 -20.70
C GLU A 44 -0.90 -7.00 -20.84
N ARG A 45 0.03 -6.54 -20.00
CA ARG A 45 1.44 -6.97 -20.03
C ARG A 45 1.60 -8.45 -19.74
N LEU A 46 0.94 -8.97 -18.70
CA LEU A 46 1.06 -10.36 -18.29
C LEU A 46 0.37 -11.31 -19.28
N THR A 47 -0.71 -10.86 -19.92
CA THR A 47 -1.33 -11.59 -21.04
C THR A 47 -0.36 -11.72 -22.20
N SER A 48 0.35 -10.65 -22.57
CA SER A 48 1.37 -10.72 -23.64
C SER A 48 2.56 -11.64 -23.33
N LEU A 49 2.78 -11.94 -22.04
CA LEU A 49 3.79 -12.88 -21.58
C LEU A 49 3.27 -14.32 -21.46
N ASN A 50 2.03 -14.59 -21.87
CA ASN A 50 1.36 -15.90 -21.84
C ASN A 50 1.24 -16.51 -20.43
N LEU A 51 1.05 -15.68 -19.40
CA LEU A 51 0.73 -16.19 -18.06
C LEU A 51 -0.68 -16.79 -18.01
N GLU A 52 -0.89 -17.69 -17.05
CA GLU A 52 -2.20 -18.29 -16.82
C GLU A 52 -3.25 -17.23 -16.43
N LYS A 53 -4.45 -17.32 -17.01
CA LYS A 53 -5.55 -16.38 -16.74
C LYS A 53 -5.90 -16.28 -15.26
N GLY A 54 -5.94 -17.40 -14.54
CA GLY A 54 -6.24 -17.41 -13.09
C GLY A 54 -5.20 -16.63 -12.27
N LEU A 55 -3.92 -16.74 -12.64
CA LEU A 55 -2.84 -15.97 -12.03
C LEU A 55 -2.99 -14.47 -12.31
N ILE A 56 -3.30 -14.10 -13.56
CA ILE A 56 -3.50 -12.70 -13.97
C ILE A 56 -4.67 -12.06 -13.20
N GLU A 57 -5.81 -12.75 -13.06
CA GLU A 57 -6.95 -12.24 -12.31
C GLU A 57 -6.63 -12.09 -10.81
N THR A 58 -5.84 -13.01 -10.25
CA THR A 58 -5.33 -12.90 -8.87
C THR A 58 -4.47 -11.64 -8.70
N ILE A 59 -3.51 -11.41 -9.61
CA ILE A 59 -2.63 -10.23 -9.60
C ILE A 59 -3.45 -8.95 -9.72
N LYS A 60 -4.42 -8.92 -10.64
CA LYS A 60 -5.32 -7.78 -10.86
C LYS A 60 -6.08 -7.44 -9.58
N THR A 61 -6.66 -8.45 -8.93
CA THR A 61 -7.42 -8.26 -7.69
C THR A 61 -6.53 -7.81 -6.54
N LEU A 62 -5.32 -8.36 -6.43
CA LEU A 62 -4.31 -7.93 -5.47
C LEU A 62 -3.95 -6.45 -5.65
N ILE A 63 -3.70 -5.99 -6.88
CA ILE A 63 -3.43 -4.58 -7.16
C ILE A 63 -4.64 -3.71 -6.77
N ILE A 64 -5.86 -4.09 -7.15
CA ILE A 64 -7.06 -3.31 -6.84
C ILE A 64 -7.25 -3.16 -5.31
N SER A 65 -6.88 -4.18 -4.54
CA SER A 65 -7.01 -4.16 -3.08
C SER A 65 -6.17 -3.07 -2.39
N THR A 66 -5.07 -2.61 -3.02
CA THR A 66 -4.20 -1.57 -2.46
C THR A 66 -4.86 -0.18 -2.46
N GLN A 67 -5.91 0.03 -3.27
CA GLN A 67 -6.57 1.33 -3.38
C GLN A 67 -7.20 1.81 -2.06
N LYS A 68 -7.83 0.89 -1.32
CA LYS A 68 -8.48 1.18 -0.03
C LYS A 68 -7.77 0.51 1.14
N HIS A 69 -6.72 -0.25 0.84
CA HIS A 69 -6.06 -1.13 1.80
C HIS A 69 -7.08 -2.00 2.54
N GLU A 70 -7.88 -2.74 1.77
CA GLU A 70 -8.92 -3.66 2.25
C GLU A 70 -8.67 -5.05 1.68
N ILE A 71 -8.83 -6.09 2.52
CA ILE A 71 -8.70 -7.47 2.06
C ILE A 71 -9.89 -7.82 1.18
N ILE A 72 -9.61 -8.18 -0.08
CA ILE A 72 -10.61 -8.63 -1.05
C ILE A 72 -10.51 -10.15 -1.25
N LEU A 73 -9.28 -10.68 -1.29
CA LEU A 73 -9.01 -12.12 -1.39
C LEU A 73 -8.75 -12.69 0.00
N THR A 74 -9.51 -13.74 0.35
CA THR A 74 -9.52 -14.32 1.71
C THR A 74 -9.16 -15.81 1.73
N GLU A 75 -8.83 -16.38 0.57
CA GLU A 75 -8.46 -17.78 0.40
C GLU A 75 -7.15 -18.12 1.12
N ASN A 76 -6.27 -17.12 1.26
CA ASN A 76 -4.99 -17.20 1.97
C ASN A 76 -4.57 -15.81 2.49
N ASN A 77 -3.37 -15.72 3.08
CA ASN A 77 -2.83 -14.47 3.64
C ASN A 77 -2.08 -13.58 2.63
N ASP A 78 -2.05 -13.92 1.34
CA ASP A 78 -1.24 -13.20 0.35
C ASP A 78 -1.72 -11.76 0.18
N ASN A 79 -3.04 -11.54 0.16
CA ASN A 79 -3.60 -10.19 0.10
C ASN A 79 -3.24 -9.40 1.36
N ALA A 80 -3.41 -9.98 2.55
CA ALA A 80 -3.05 -9.34 3.81
C ALA A 80 -1.56 -8.96 3.85
N LEU A 81 -0.68 -9.86 3.42
CA LEU A 81 0.76 -9.62 3.35
C LEU A 81 1.12 -8.52 2.35
N LEU A 82 0.47 -8.46 1.18
CA LEU A 82 0.67 -7.39 0.21
C LEU A 82 0.33 -6.02 0.82
N LEU A 83 -0.84 -5.90 1.44
CA LEU A 83 -1.27 -4.65 2.06
C LEU A 83 -0.35 -4.24 3.21
N ASP A 84 0.08 -5.22 4.02
CA ASP A 84 1.03 -4.99 5.10
C ASP A 84 2.40 -4.50 4.59
N MET A 85 2.86 -5.06 3.47
CA MET A 85 4.10 -4.62 2.82
C MET A 85 4.00 -3.20 2.27
N ASP A 86 2.87 -2.86 1.65
CA ASP A 86 2.60 -1.53 1.13
C ASP A 86 2.56 -0.48 2.26
N LEU A 87 1.88 -0.79 3.37
CA LEU A 87 1.80 0.06 4.56
C LEU A 87 3.06 0.04 5.44
N SER A 88 4.08 -0.73 5.09
CA SER A 88 5.27 -0.92 5.95
C SER A 88 6.06 0.37 6.18
N ILE A 89 5.99 1.34 5.27
CA ILE A 89 6.63 2.65 5.42
C ILE A 89 6.13 3.38 6.67
N LEU A 90 4.87 3.16 7.07
CA LEU A 90 4.30 3.79 8.26
C LEU A 90 5.07 3.40 9.52
N GLY A 91 5.50 2.14 9.64
CA GLY A 91 6.25 1.62 10.77
C GLY A 91 7.77 1.78 10.68
N SER A 92 8.29 2.53 9.70
CA SER A 92 9.72 2.79 9.55
C SER A 92 10.29 3.71 10.65
N SER A 93 11.61 3.90 10.64
CA SER A 93 12.28 4.89 11.48
C SER A 93 11.66 6.28 11.28
N TRP A 94 11.72 7.16 12.29
CA TRP A 94 11.22 8.51 12.12
C TRP A 94 11.96 9.25 10.99
N GLU A 95 13.25 8.98 10.83
CA GLU A 95 14.10 9.57 9.80
C GLU A 95 13.59 9.22 8.39
N ASP A 96 13.22 7.96 8.15
CA ASP A 96 12.72 7.51 6.85
C ASP A 96 11.27 7.94 6.63
N TYR A 97 10.43 7.84 7.65
CA TYR A 97 9.06 8.34 7.62
C TYR A 97 9.00 9.85 7.33
N HIS A 98 9.92 10.62 7.90
CA HIS A 98 10.01 12.07 7.68
C HIS A 98 10.48 12.43 6.26
N LYS A 99 11.29 11.58 5.61
CA LYS A 99 11.58 11.74 4.17
C LYS A 99 10.32 11.44 3.35
N TYR A 100 9.60 10.38 3.70
CA TYR A 100 8.34 10.00 3.07
C TYR A 100 7.31 11.14 3.12
N LEU A 101 7.01 11.73 4.28
CA LEU A 101 6.03 12.83 4.37
C LEU A 101 6.45 14.08 3.57
N LYS A 102 7.75 14.36 3.46
CA LYS A 102 8.26 15.46 2.63
C LYS A 102 8.03 15.20 1.15
N ASN A 103 8.20 13.96 0.70
CA ASN A 103 7.92 13.57 -0.68
C ASN A 103 6.42 13.66 -0.99
N ILE A 104 5.56 13.15 -0.09
CA ILE A 104 4.11 13.33 -0.20
C ILE A 104 3.73 14.82 -0.27
N ARG A 105 4.32 15.68 0.56
CA ARG A 105 4.04 17.12 0.48
C ARG A 105 4.42 17.72 -0.88
N LYS A 106 5.54 17.32 -1.47
CA LYS A 106 5.98 17.79 -2.80
C LYS A 106 5.02 17.32 -3.90
N GLU A 107 4.57 16.08 -3.83
CA GLU A 107 3.67 15.50 -4.81
C GLU A 107 2.31 16.22 -4.84
N TYR A 108 1.80 16.57 -3.66
CA TYR A 108 0.57 17.35 -3.50
C TYR A 108 0.82 18.87 -3.50
N ALA A 109 1.93 19.35 -4.10
CA ALA A 109 2.28 20.78 -4.17
C ALA A 109 1.22 21.64 -4.88
N ILE A 110 0.45 21.05 -5.79
CA ILE A 110 -0.66 21.72 -6.48
C ILE A 110 -1.76 22.20 -5.54
N PHE A 111 -1.88 21.61 -4.34
CA PHE A 111 -2.84 22.03 -3.33
C PHE A 111 -2.23 23.03 -2.35
N PRO A 112 -2.93 24.15 -2.05
CA PRO A 112 -2.59 25.05 -0.96
C PRO A 112 -2.45 24.34 0.37
N ASN A 113 -1.56 24.86 1.22
CA ASN A 113 -1.20 24.23 2.50
C ASN A 113 -2.41 23.88 3.38
N PHE A 114 -3.41 24.76 3.47
CA PHE A 114 -4.58 24.51 4.33
C PHE A 114 -5.44 23.33 3.83
N MET A 115 -5.60 23.18 2.51
CA MET A 115 -6.35 22.06 1.92
C MET A 115 -5.58 20.75 2.07
N TYR A 116 -4.27 20.77 1.77
CA TYR A 116 -3.39 19.63 1.95
C TYR A 116 -3.40 19.15 3.42
N ARG A 117 -3.18 20.05 4.38
CA ARG A 117 -3.15 19.71 5.82
C ARG A 117 -4.46 19.09 6.29
N LYS A 118 -5.60 19.67 5.91
CA LYS A 118 -6.93 19.12 6.24
C LYS A 118 -7.15 17.72 5.65
N GLY A 119 -6.83 17.55 4.36
CA GLY A 119 -6.97 16.26 3.68
C GLY A 119 -6.06 15.18 4.26
N ARG A 120 -4.77 15.52 4.46
CA ARG A 120 -3.78 14.60 5.01
C ARG A 120 -4.12 14.19 6.44
N LYS A 121 -4.51 15.12 7.32
CA LYS A 121 -4.98 14.78 8.68
C LYS A 121 -6.14 13.78 8.65
N LYS A 122 -7.12 13.96 7.76
CA LYS A 122 -8.25 13.04 7.63
C LYS A 122 -7.80 11.62 7.28
N VAL A 123 -6.85 11.47 6.34
CA VAL A 123 -6.30 10.15 5.97
C VAL A 123 -5.59 9.49 7.16
N LEU A 124 -4.72 10.24 7.85
CA LEU A 124 -3.97 9.70 9.00
C LEU A 124 -4.91 9.31 10.16
N GLN A 125 -5.94 10.11 10.42
CA GLN A 125 -6.96 9.82 11.42
C GLN A 125 -7.75 8.55 11.06
N HIS A 126 -8.16 8.41 9.80
CA HIS A 126 -8.85 7.20 9.35
C HIS A 126 -8.02 5.92 9.56
N PHE A 127 -6.70 5.98 9.37
CA PHE A 127 -5.83 4.86 9.73
C PHE A 127 -5.81 4.61 11.24
N LEU A 128 -5.68 5.66 12.06
CA LEU A 128 -5.65 5.54 13.53
C LEU A 128 -6.95 5.02 14.14
N GLU A 129 -8.09 5.19 13.46
CA GLU A 129 -9.40 4.63 13.84
C GLU A 129 -9.47 3.10 13.71
N ARG A 130 -8.57 2.47 12.95
CA ARG A 130 -8.51 1.00 12.84
C ARG A 130 -7.96 0.39 14.13
N ASP A 131 -8.52 -0.74 14.56
CA ASP A 131 -8.02 -1.50 15.72
C ASP A 131 -6.56 -1.95 15.51
N THR A 132 -6.22 -2.32 14.27
CA THR A 132 -4.87 -2.65 13.83
C THR A 132 -4.57 -1.97 12.49
N LEU A 133 -3.36 -1.44 12.31
CA LEU A 133 -2.92 -0.86 11.04
C LEU A 133 -2.49 -1.95 10.05
N TYR A 134 -1.92 -3.03 10.58
CA TYR A 134 -1.47 -4.19 9.83
C TYR A 134 -2.39 -5.38 10.05
N PHE A 135 -2.59 -6.20 9.02
CA PHE A 135 -3.49 -7.34 9.00
C PHE A 135 -2.87 -8.60 9.62
N THR A 136 -1.57 -8.83 9.42
CA THR A 136 -0.90 -10.03 9.93
C THR A 136 -0.20 -9.79 11.26
N ALA A 137 -0.22 -10.79 12.15
CA ALA A 137 0.48 -10.73 13.44
C ALA A 137 1.98 -10.43 13.31
N TYR A 138 2.60 -10.89 12.21
CA TYR A 138 4.01 -10.62 11.91
C TYR A 138 4.27 -9.12 11.69
N PHE A 139 3.44 -8.42 10.91
CA PHE A 139 3.60 -6.98 10.71
C PHE A 139 3.11 -6.16 11.90
N GLN A 140 2.04 -6.59 12.57
CA GLN A 140 1.57 -5.94 13.79
C GLN A 140 2.67 -5.88 14.85
N SER A 141 3.28 -7.02 15.18
CA SER A 141 4.37 -7.08 16.18
C SER A 141 5.59 -6.25 15.78
N LYS A 142 5.88 -6.15 14.48
CA LYS A 142 7.08 -5.49 13.96
C LYS A 142 6.92 -3.98 13.78
N PHE A 143 5.74 -3.50 13.40
CA PHE A 143 5.55 -2.16 12.87
C PHE A 143 4.45 -1.34 13.55
N GLU A 144 3.43 -1.96 14.15
CA GLU A 144 2.22 -1.27 14.65
C GLU A 144 2.55 -0.12 15.60
N ALA A 145 3.36 -0.40 16.63
CA ALA A 145 3.69 0.59 17.66
C ALA A 145 4.46 1.78 17.08
N GLN A 146 5.39 1.55 16.14
CA GLN A 146 6.14 2.62 15.50
C GLN A 146 5.25 3.40 14.51
N ALA A 147 4.39 2.71 13.77
CA ALA A 147 3.46 3.32 12.83
C ALA A 147 2.52 4.29 13.53
N ARG A 148 1.90 3.89 14.64
CA ARG A 148 1.03 4.79 15.42
C ARG A 148 1.77 6.01 15.95
N LYS A 149 3.03 5.86 16.39
CA LYS A 149 3.87 7.02 16.81
C LYS A 149 4.13 7.97 15.63
N ASN A 150 4.49 7.44 14.47
CA ASN A 150 4.76 8.22 13.27
C ASN A 150 3.52 8.98 12.78
N LEU A 151 2.36 8.32 12.71
CA LEU A 151 1.09 8.92 12.30
C LEU A 151 0.68 10.07 13.24
N ASN A 152 0.72 9.86 14.57
CA ASN A 152 0.38 10.91 15.54
C ASN A 152 1.35 12.10 15.45
N LYS A 153 2.66 11.84 15.34
CA LYS A 153 3.66 12.89 15.20
C LYS A 153 3.49 13.69 13.90
N GLU A 154 3.10 13.06 12.79
CA GLU A 154 2.77 13.79 11.56
C GLU A 154 1.54 14.68 11.75
N ILE A 155 0.49 14.20 12.42
CA ILE A 155 -0.71 14.99 12.71
C ILE A 155 -0.39 16.26 13.51
N GLU A 156 0.55 16.18 14.46
CA GLU A 156 1.01 17.34 15.25
C GLU A 156 1.79 18.37 14.41
N LEU A 157 2.47 17.95 13.34
CA LEU A 157 3.23 18.82 12.45
C LEU A 157 2.36 19.48 11.36
N LEU A 158 1.22 18.88 11.04
CA LEU A 158 0.23 19.38 10.08
C LEU A 158 -0.68 20.44 10.70
#